data_AF-Q246A7-F1
#
_entry.id   AF-Q246A7-F1
#
_cell.length_a   1.000
_cell.length_b   1.000
_cell.length_c   1.000
_cell.angle_alpha   90.00
_cell.angle_beta   90.00
_cell.angle_gamma   90.00
#
_symmetry.space_group_name_H-M   'P 1'
#
loop_
_entity.id
_entity.type
_entity.pdbx_description
1 polymer ?
#
loop_
_entity_poly.entity_id
_entity_poly.type
_entity_poly.pdbx_seq_one_letter_code
_entity_poly.pdbx_strand_id
1 'polypeptide(L)'
;MYPQIRNTALSSGGALYFENIGSTLILFDSQTQVINNKALIGGGLRIVSTNSSGLTIPLSFPFEKNVYQNNAIIYGDNSATYLQKIFIQNSNSQTTTENNYTFKFLDDLNIIPQEYQSQYQSLVDIGQFQSGGSLKLSFQITDNYNRCLSFDLQTLLQNRYPKDIQDELKSIQITINNLNSNKTELLGERILNYNQYNSNSFSFELTELQIQGVLQSKQFLSIDSSIYENSQVELPILLSIYFRQCLVGEIIEQQVNQIVVCKFCSYGTYSLVNPSILFQQSQNIKSGVKNECKNCPTSATACQGSTIQLKNGYWKQNNSTDEIIECNPQIMSCQAESPSSINICKIGYFGPICQECDNLGEVWKGLRYSETSNKGECQECYSLSFQWIYLILKINGMIAYFGKQVGIQAWEQIAWLNILFFKKLNMQINWQSIIKSV
;
A
#
# COMPACT_ATOMS: atom_id res chain seq x y z
N MET A 1 -46.20 34.10 4.55
CA MET A 1 -45.28 34.68 5.56
C MET A 1 -44.46 35.78 4.85
N TYR A 2 -44.16 36.93 5.46
CA TYR A 2 -43.36 37.98 4.80
C TYR A 2 -41.93 37.46 4.49
N PRO A 3 -41.23 38.00 3.47
CA PRO A 3 -39.88 37.55 3.11
C PRO A 3 -38.91 37.71 4.30
N GLN A 4 -38.24 36.63 4.70
CA GLN A 4 -37.18 36.64 5.71
C GLN A 4 -35.83 36.73 5.00
N ILE A 5 -35.31 37.95 4.88
CA ILE A 5 -34.15 38.27 4.06
C ILE A 5 -33.02 38.78 4.96
N ARG A 6 -31.81 38.20 4.82
CA ARG A 6 -30.56 38.67 5.45
C ARG A 6 -30.49 38.58 6.98
N ASN A 7 -31.15 37.61 7.61
CA ASN A 7 -30.92 37.31 9.01
C ASN A 7 -29.56 36.59 9.22
N THR A 8 -28.94 36.77 10.38
CA THR A 8 -27.72 36.06 10.79
C THR A 8 -27.93 35.52 12.20
N ALA A 9 -28.18 34.22 12.30
CA ALA A 9 -28.29 33.51 13.56
C ALA A 9 -26.91 33.10 14.07
N LEU A 10 -26.69 33.18 15.38
CA LEU A 10 -25.44 32.76 16.02
C LEU A 10 -25.29 31.23 16.08
N SER A 11 -26.40 30.48 16.05
CA SER A 11 -26.40 29.01 16.09
C SER A 11 -27.07 28.41 14.85
N SER A 12 -28.39 28.24 14.86
CA SER A 12 -29.09 27.38 13.90
C SER A 12 -30.32 28.04 13.30
N GLY A 13 -30.72 27.60 12.10
CA GLY A 13 -31.98 28.00 11.47
C GLY A 13 -32.01 29.49 11.15
N GLY A 14 -31.15 29.93 10.21
CA GLY A 14 -30.79 31.34 10.03
C GLY A 14 -31.98 32.29 9.88
N ALA A 15 -33.09 31.86 9.29
CA ALA A 15 -34.38 32.55 9.38
C ALA A 15 -35.41 31.79 10.23
N LEU A 16 -35.46 30.47 10.11
CA LEU A 16 -36.48 29.63 10.74
C LEU A 16 -35.84 28.45 11.46
N TYR A 17 -36.24 28.24 12.72
CA TYR A 17 -35.85 27.09 13.52
C TYR A 17 -37.11 26.41 14.06
N PHE A 18 -37.26 25.13 13.75
CA PHE A 18 -38.38 24.30 14.14
C PHE A 18 -37.89 23.16 15.02
N GLU A 19 -38.47 23.03 16.21
CA GLU A 19 -38.16 21.97 17.15
C GLU A 19 -39.45 21.25 17.54
N ASN A 20 -39.42 19.91 17.58
CA ASN A 20 -40.53 19.08 18.07
C ASN A 20 -41.86 19.35 17.37
N ILE A 21 -41.84 19.57 16.05
CA ILE A 21 -43.05 19.89 15.30
C ILE A 21 -44.04 18.73 15.19
N GLY A 22 -43.66 17.51 15.57
CA GLY A 22 -44.52 16.32 15.50
C GLY A 22 -45.09 16.14 14.09
N SER A 23 -46.41 15.97 13.99
CA SER A 23 -47.13 15.86 12.71
C SER A 23 -47.61 17.21 12.15
N THR A 24 -47.05 18.34 12.60
CA THR A 24 -47.48 19.67 12.16
C THR A 24 -47.15 19.87 10.69
N LEU A 25 -48.14 20.30 9.91
CA LEU A 25 -47.97 20.64 8.51
C LEU A 25 -47.31 22.02 8.38
N ILE A 26 -46.16 22.07 7.70
CA ILE A 26 -45.50 23.33 7.35
C ILE A 26 -45.80 23.63 5.88
N LEU A 27 -46.46 24.76 5.63
CA LEU A 27 -46.80 25.23 4.27
C LEU A 27 -46.17 26.60 4.03
N PHE A 28 -45.42 26.72 2.93
CA PHE A 28 -45.03 28.01 2.38
C PHE A 28 -45.93 28.35 1.20
N ASP A 29 -46.50 29.55 1.22
CA ASP A 29 -47.17 30.10 0.04
C ASP A 29 -46.12 30.44 -1.05
N SER A 30 -46.58 30.73 -2.27
CA SER A 30 -45.69 31.07 -3.40
C SER A 30 -44.95 32.39 -3.25
N GLN A 31 -45.31 33.23 -2.27
CA GLN A 31 -44.72 34.55 -2.03
C GLN A 31 -43.63 34.50 -0.95
N THR A 32 -43.61 33.45 -0.13
CA THR A 32 -42.67 33.31 0.97
C THR A 32 -41.29 32.98 0.44
N GLN A 33 -40.32 33.83 0.76
CA GLN A 33 -38.91 33.67 0.40
C GLN A 33 -38.03 33.76 1.64
N VAL A 34 -37.18 32.76 1.83
CA VAL A 34 -36.15 32.66 2.85
C VAL A 34 -34.82 32.62 2.13
N ILE A 35 -34.18 33.79 1.99
CA ILE A 35 -32.99 33.95 1.15
C ILE A 35 -31.94 34.83 1.84
N ASN A 36 -30.66 34.58 1.52
CA ASN A 36 -29.50 35.34 2.03
C ASN A 36 -29.33 35.31 3.56
N ASN A 37 -29.88 34.31 4.24
CA ASN A 37 -29.72 34.13 5.67
C ASN A 37 -28.44 33.34 5.99
N LYS A 38 -27.93 33.49 7.21
CA LYS A 38 -26.72 32.84 7.70
C LYS A 38 -26.92 32.18 9.05
N ALA A 39 -26.33 31.00 9.25
CA ALA A 39 -26.25 30.31 10.53
C ALA A 39 -25.00 29.40 10.58
N LEU A 40 -24.75 28.75 11.72
CA LEU A 40 -23.79 27.66 11.79
C LEU A 40 -24.37 26.39 11.16
N ILE A 41 -25.62 26.04 11.45
CA ILE A 41 -26.33 24.90 10.85
C ILE A 41 -27.69 25.33 10.33
N GLY A 42 -28.07 24.93 9.11
CA GLY A 42 -29.37 25.27 8.54
C GLY A 42 -29.47 26.76 8.22
N GLY A 43 -28.76 27.21 7.19
CA GLY A 43 -28.54 28.63 6.90
C GLY A 43 -29.83 29.41 6.66
N GLY A 44 -30.87 28.79 6.08
CA GLY A 44 -32.21 29.36 5.98
C GLY A 44 -33.17 28.77 7.03
N LEU A 45 -33.27 27.45 7.05
CA LEU A 45 -34.23 26.71 7.85
C LEU A 45 -33.59 25.49 8.52
N ARG A 46 -33.95 25.23 9.77
CA ARG A 46 -33.56 23.98 10.47
C ARG A 46 -34.77 23.33 11.12
N ILE A 47 -34.91 22.01 10.99
CA ILE A 47 -35.92 21.21 11.68
C ILE A 47 -35.23 20.12 12.51
N VAL A 48 -35.54 20.06 13.80
CA VAL A 48 -34.99 19.07 14.74
C VAL A 48 -36.09 18.48 15.63
N SER A 49 -35.81 17.33 16.24
CA SER A 49 -36.64 16.66 17.24
C SER A 49 -35.78 16.27 18.43
N THR A 50 -36.17 16.70 19.64
CA THR A 50 -35.57 16.24 20.90
C THR A 50 -36.38 15.13 21.56
N ASN A 51 -37.51 14.74 20.96
CA ASN A 51 -38.36 13.64 21.44
C ASN A 51 -37.93 12.29 20.86
N SER A 52 -38.05 11.23 21.69
CA SER A 52 -37.71 9.84 21.34
C SER A 52 -38.60 9.20 20.25
N SER A 53 -39.61 9.91 19.75
CA SER A 53 -40.54 9.43 18.71
C SER A 53 -40.00 9.57 17.27
N GLY A 54 -38.73 9.97 17.12
CA GLY A 54 -38.10 10.21 15.82
C GLY A 54 -38.54 11.53 15.17
N LEU A 55 -37.83 11.95 14.12
CA LEU A 55 -38.12 13.16 13.35
C LEU A 55 -39.09 12.86 12.20
N THR A 56 -40.29 13.47 12.22
CA THR A 56 -41.19 13.46 11.06
C THR A 56 -40.89 14.65 10.16
N ILE A 57 -40.33 14.39 8.98
CA ILE A 57 -39.96 15.43 8.02
C ILE A 57 -41.17 15.79 7.14
N PRO A 58 -41.51 17.08 6.97
CA PRO A 58 -42.60 17.50 6.08
C PRO A 58 -42.38 17.00 4.64
N LEU A 59 -43.44 16.56 3.96
CA LEU A 59 -43.37 16.06 2.57
C LEU A 59 -42.74 17.04 1.58
N SER A 60 -42.92 18.34 1.80
CA SER A 60 -42.37 19.40 0.96
C SER A 60 -40.97 19.85 1.38
N PHE A 61 -40.41 19.27 2.44
CA PHE A 61 -39.01 19.51 2.80
C PHE A 61 -38.13 19.04 1.64
N PRO A 62 -37.16 19.85 1.19
CA PRO A 62 -36.58 21.00 1.90
C PRO A 62 -37.08 22.38 1.49
N PHE A 63 -38.22 22.44 0.81
CA PHE A 63 -38.85 23.67 0.36
C PHE A 63 -37.98 24.46 -0.63
N GLU A 64 -37.38 23.78 -1.61
CA GLU A 64 -36.38 24.36 -2.54
C GLU A 64 -36.85 25.64 -3.26
N LYS A 65 -38.16 25.77 -3.51
CA LYS A 65 -38.74 26.97 -4.15
C LYS A 65 -38.79 28.18 -3.22
N ASN A 66 -38.78 27.96 -1.91
CA ASN A 66 -38.97 28.99 -0.89
C ASN A 66 -37.67 29.28 -0.11
N VAL A 67 -36.84 28.26 0.11
CA VAL A 67 -35.60 28.35 0.90
C VAL A 67 -34.40 28.07 0.00
N TYR A 68 -33.73 29.15 -0.44
CA TYR A 68 -32.58 29.06 -1.36
C TYR A 68 -31.60 30.21 -1.13
N GLN A 69 -30.36 30.09 -1.62
CA GLN A 69 -29.31 31.11 -1.47
C GLN A 69 -29.06 31.53 -0.01
N ASN A 70 -29.19 30.60 0.94
CA ASN A 70 -28.74 30.81 2.30
C ASN A 70 -27.37 30.14 2.51
N ASN A 71 -26.72 30.41 3.63
CA ASN A 71 -25.41 29.86 3.91
C ASN A 71 -25.29 29.35 5.35
N ALA A 72 -24.77 28.14 5.49
CA ALA A 72 -24.40 27.55 6.77
C ALA A 72 -22.89 27.37 6.83
N ILE A 73 -22.27 27.57 7.99
CA ILE A 73 -20.82 27.35 8.16
C ILE A 73 -20.50 25.85 8.31
N ILE A 74 -21.34 25.11 9.04
CA ILE A 74 -21.08 23.72 9.41
C ILE A 74 -21.70 22.73 8.43
N TYR A 75 -23.02 22.77 8.22
CA TYR A 75 -23.72 22.00 7.18
C TYR A 75 -25.14 22.55 6.93
N GLY A 76 -25.77 22.13 5.83
CA GLY A 76 -27.15 22.49 5.47
C GLY A 76 -27.34 23.96 5.12
N ASP A 77 -26.82 24.40 3.96
CA ASP A 77 -26.86 25.80 3.54
C ASP A 77 -28.27 26.40 3.49
N ASN A 78 -29.22 25.71 2.86
CA ASN A 78 -30.59 26.19 2.72
C ASN A 78 -31.48 25.69 3.84
N SER A 79 -31.66 24.37 3.89
CA SER A 79 -32.49 23.68 4.86
C SER A 79 -31.64 22.59 5.51
N ALA A 80 -31.83 22.32 6.78
CA ALA A 80 -31.11 21.27 7.50
C ALA A 80 -32.02 20.49 8.44
N THR A 81 -31.72 19.21 8.61
CA THR A 81 -32.20 18.40 9.73
C THR A 81 -30.99 17.89 10.51
N TYR A 82 -30.73 16.59 10.43
CA TYR A 82 -29.56 15.91 10.96
C TYR A 82 -28.63 15.47 9.84
N LEU A 83 -27.41 15.09 10.21
CA LEU A 83 -26.49 14.36 9.33
C LEU A 83 -27.10 13.01 8.96
N GLN A 84 -26.80 12.51 7.76
CA GLN A 84 -27.52 11.37 7.19
C GLN A 84 -26.62 10.21 6.78
N LYS A 85 -25.41 10.49 6.30
CA LYS A 85 -24.58 9.46 5.67
C LYS A 85 -23.13 9.56 6.11
N ILE A 86 -22.46 8.41 6.09
CA ILE A 86 -21.02 8.28 6.32
C ILE A 86 -20.39 7.69 5.05
N PHE A 87 -19.44 8.42 4.49
CA PHE A 87 -18.57 7.95 3.42
C PHE A 87 -17.22 7.56 4.00
N ILE A 88 -16.73 6.39 3.62
CA ILE A 88 -15.49 5.83 4.16
C ILE A 88 -14.45 5.77 3.05
N GLN A 89 -13.24 6.26 3.36
CA GLN A 89 -12.11 6.25 2.45
C GLN A 89 -10.92 5.54 3.11
N ASN A 90 -10.08 4.94 2.28
CA ASN A 90 -8.82 4.36 2.74
C ASN A 90 -7.78 5.47 2.98
N SER A 91 -7.29 5.56 4.21
CA SER A 91 -6.22 6.50 4.58
C SER A 91 -4.85 5.85 4.58
N ASN A 92 -4.75 4.58 4.17
CA ASN A 92 -3.47 3.90 4.07
C ASN A 92 -2.69 4.42 2.86
N SER A 93 -1.68 5.27 3.11
CA SER A 93 -0.69 5.62 2.12
C SER A 93 0.11 4.37 1.76
N GLN A 94 0.09 3.98 0.49
CA GLN A 94 0.75 2.78 -0.07
C GLN A 94 2.30 2.78 0.04
N THR A 95 2.87 3.64 0.89
CA THR A 95 4.31 3.91 0.96
C THR A 95 5.05 2.99 1.92
N THR A 96 4.37 2.29 2.83
CA THR A 96 4.99 1.25 3.67
C THR A 96 4.72 -0.13 3.08
N THR A 97 5.74 -0.98 2.99
CA THR A 97 5.60 -2.41 2.63
C THR A 97 4.80 -3.20 3.67
N GLU A 98 4.57 -2.61 4.85
CA GLU A 98 3.88 -3.18 6.00
C GLU A 98 2.35 -2.99 5.88
N ASN A 99 1.58 -4.07 6.03
CA ASN A 99 0.11 -4.13 5.97
C ASN A 99 -0.56 -3.44 4.74
N ASN A 100 -0.13 -3.79 3.53
CA ASN A 100 -0.83 -3.36 2.30
C ASN A 100 -2.10 -4.19 2.06
N TYR A 101 -3.26 -3.56 2.24
CA TYR A 101 -4.57 -4.15 1.99
C TYR A 101 -5.32 -3.43 0.85
N THR A 102 -6.22 -4.16 0.19
CA THR A 102 -7.15 -3.58 -0.78
C THR A 102 -8.39 -3.04 -0.05
N PHE A 103 -8.99 -1.96 -0.56
CA PHE A 103 -10.17 -1.35 0.03
C PHE A 103 -11.23 -1.05 -1.03
N LYS A 104 -12.50 -1.30 -0.72
CA LYS A 104 -13.67 -0.90 -1.50
C LYS A 104 -14.80 -0.45 -0.57
N PHE A 105 -15.42 0.69 -0.89
CA PHE A 105 -16.66 1.14 -0.26
C PHE A 105 -17.80 0.99 -1.27
N LEU A 106 -18.86 0.28 -0.88
CA LEU A 106 -19.96 -0.13 -1.74
C LEU A 106 -21.29 0.25 -1.09
N ASP A 107 -21.96 1.23 -1.68
CA ASP A 107 -23.26 1.74 -1.24
C ASP A 107 -24.40 1.08 -2.02
N ASP A 108 -24.47 -0.27 -1.97
CA ASP A 108 -25.50 -1.09 -2.62
C ASP A 108 -25.85 -2.32 -1.78
N LEU A 109 -27.11 -2.40 -1.35
CA LEU A 109 -27.66 -3.50 -0.55
C LEU A 109 -27.51 -4.87 -1.21
N ASN A 110 -27.53 -4.94 -2.55
CA ASN A 110 -27.44 -6.22 -3.26
C ASN A 110 -26.08 -6.91 -3.12
N ILE A 111 -25.06 -6.15 -2.73
CA ILE A 111 -23.69 -6.64 -2.55
C ILE A 111 -23.48 -7.20 -1.13
N ILE A 112 -24.32 -6.78 -0.18
CA ILE A 112 -24.26 -7.25 1.20
C ILE A 112 -24.70 -8.74 1.24
N PRO A 113 -23.98 -9.62 1.97
CA PRO A 113 -24.40 -11.01 2.13
C PRO A 113 -25.83 -11.11 2.67
N GLN A 114 -26.63 -12.04 2.15
CA GLN A 114 -28.07 -12.16 2.46
C GLN A 114 -28.38 -12.17 3.96
N GLU A 115 -27.51 -12.78 4.78
CA GLU A 115 -27.67 -12.83 6.24
C GLU A 115 -27.59 -11.45 6.93
N TYR A 116 -27.01 -10.44 6.29
CA TYR A 116 -26.79 -9.08 6.84
C TYR A 116 -27.61 -7.99 6.14
N GLN A 117 -28.29 -8.28 5.02
CA GLN A 117 -28.99 -7.26 4.21
C GLN A 117 -30.05 -6.45 4.97
N SER A 118 -30.66 -7.01 6.01
CA SER A 118 -31.68 -6.32 6.82
C SER A 118 -31.10 -5.46 7.96
N GLN A 119 -29.82 -5.61 8.27
CA GLN A 119 -29.17 -4.99 9.43
C GLN A 119 -28.16 -3.91 9.04
N TYR A 120 -27.80 -3.80 7.75
CA TYR A 120 -26.73 -2.93 7.28
C TYR A 120 -27.12 -2.25 5.97
N GLN A 121 -26.68 -1.00 5.81
CA GLN A 121 -26.99 -0.20 4.61
C GLN A 121 -25.92 -0.27 3.52
N SER A 122 -24.66 -0.43 3.91
CA SER A 122 -23.51 -0.36 3.00
C SER A 122 -22.42 -1.34 3.43
N LEU A 123 -21.47 -1.62 2.53
CA LEU A 123 -20.36 -2.53 2.75
C LEU A 123 -19.01 -1.86 2.53
N VAL A 124 -18.12 -2.00 3.50
CA VAL A 124 -16.68 -1.83 3.32
C VAL A 124 -16.05 -3.21 3.15
N ASP A 125 -15.37 -3.47 2.03
CA ASP A 125 -14.66 -4.72 1.77
C ASP A 125 -13.15 -4.48 1.75
N ILE A 126 -12.45 -5.14 2.68
CA ILE A 126 -11.00 -5.09 2.84
C ILE A 126 -10.41 -6.47 2.54
N GLY A 127 -9.47 -6.50 1.61
CA GLY A 127 -8.80 -7.72 1.16
C GLY A 127 -7.31 -7.71 1.45
N GLN A 128 -6.71 -8.91 1.53
CA GLN A 128 -5.27 -9.09 1.79
C GLN A 128 -4.78 -8.47 3.10
N PHE A 129 -5.66 -8.37 4.10
CA PHE A 129 -5.34 -7.74 5.38
C PHE A 129 -4.38 -8.62 6.20
N GLN A 130 -3.33 -8.01 6.75
CA GLN A 130 -2.39 -8.69 7.64
C GLN A 130 -3.02 -8.80 9.02
N SER A 131 -3.12 -10.02 9.57
CA SER A 131 -3.62 -10.18 10.95
C SER A 131 -2.65 -9.52 11.96
N GLY A 132 -3.17 -8.67 12.83
CA GLY A 132 -2.40 -7.79 13.72
C GLY A 132 -1.93 -6.49 13.07
N GLY A 133 -2.26 -6.26 11.80
CA GLY A 133 -2.04 -4.99 11.12
C GLY A 133 -3.00 -3.90 11.60
N SER A 134 -2.58 -2.64 11.46
CA SER A 134 -3.40 -1.47 11.75
C SER A 134 -4.29 -1.10 10.57
N LEU A 135 -5.58 -0.87 10.84
CA LEU A 135 -6.57 -0.37 9.91
C LEU A 135 -6.56 1.16 9.92
N LYS A 136 -6.42 1.76 8.73
CA LYS A 136 -6.43 3.22 8.55
C LYS A 136 -7.58 3.66 7.66
N LEU A 137 -8.55 4.38 8.22
CA LEU A 137 -9.77 4.82 7.53
C LEU A 137 -10.06 6.29 7.83
N SER A 138 -10.69 6.97 6.87
CA SER A 138 -11.22 8.33 7.01
C SER A 138 -12.73 8.29 6.82
N PHE A 139 -13.46 8.88 7.76
CA PHE A 139 -14.91 8.91 7.78
C PHE A 139 -15.41 10.34 7.54
N GLN A 140 -16.03 10.57 6.38
CA GLN A 140 -16.68 11.83 6.04
C GLN A 140 -18.17 11.70 6.32
N ILE A 141 -18.70 12.58 7.16
CA ILE A 141 -20.13 12.60 7.46
C ILE A 141 -20.79 13.68 6.61
N THR A 142 -21.92 13.38 5.97
CA THR A 142 -22.64 14.34 5.14
C THR A 142 -24.09 14.52 5.56
N ASP A 143 -24.63 15.69 5.23
CA ASP A 143 -26.06 15.96 5.31
C ASP A 143 -26.84 15.35 4.14
N ASN A 144 -28.13 15.68 4.06
CA ASN A 144 -29.07 15.22 3.05
C ASN A 144 -28.79 15.76 1.63
N TYR A 145 -27.82 16.66 1.44
CA TYR A 145 -27.38 17.16 0.13
C TYR A 145 -25.95 16.76 -0.22
N ASN A 146 -25.39 15.78 0.50
CA ASN A 146 -24.00 15.34 0.37
C ASN A 146 -22.99 16.46 0.68
N ARG A 147 -23.37 17.48 1.46
CA ARG A 147 -22.39 18.43 1.99
C ARG A 147 -21.73 17.82 3.21
N CYS A 148 -20.41 17.83 3.23
CA CYS A 148 -19.64 17.36 4.38
C CYS A 148 -19.87 18.24 5.61
N LEU A 149 -19.94 17.59 6.76
CA LEU A 149 -19.79 18.22 8.06
C LEU A 149 -18.44 18.94 8.11
N SER A 150 -18.45 20.27 8.27
CA SER A 150 -17.23 21.08 8.29
C SER A 150 -17.18 21.98 9.52
N PHE A 151 -16.35 21.67 10.52
CA PHE A 151 -16.12 22.56 11.67
C PHE A 151 -14.64 22.75 11.99
N ASP A 152 -14.34 23.83 12.71
CA ASP A 152 -12.98 24.08 13.22
C ASP A 152 -12.81 23.42 14.59
N LEU A 153 -11.93 22.43 14.67
CA LEU A 153 -11.71 21.67 15.90
C LEU A 153 -11.21 22.58 17.04
N GLN A 154 -10.35 23.56 16.74
CA GLN A 154 -9.82 24.46 17.76
C GLN A 154 -10.92 25.34 18.37
N THR A 155 -11.85 25.82 17.56
CA THR A 155 -13.03 26.57 18.00
C THR A 155 -13.91 25.72 18.92
N LEU A 156 -14.08 24.43 18.62
CA LEU A 156 -14.82 23.50 19.48
C LEU A 156 -14.11 23.25 20.81
N LEU A 157 -12.79 22.99 20.79
CA LEU A 157 -11.98 22.74 21.98
C LEU A 157 -11.91 23.97 22.91
N GLN A 158 -11.90 25.17 22.32
CA GLN A 158 -11.90 26.44 23.05
C GLN A 158 -13.31 26.87 23.51
N ASN A 159 -14.33 26.02 23.31
CA ASN A 159 -15.73 26.26 23.65
C ASN A 159 -16.28 27.58 23.07
N ARG A 160 -15.84 27.95 21.85
CA ARG A 160 -16.24 29.19 21.17
C ARG A 160 -17.51 29.05 20.33
N TYR A 161 -17.94 27.83 20.03
CA TYR A 161 -19.26 27.60 19.44
C TYR A 161 -20.38 27.80 20.48
N PRO A 162 -21.62 28.12 20.07
CA PRO A 162 -22.80 28.06 20.95
C PRO A 162 -22.99 26.68 21.59
N LYS A 163 -23.61 26.63 22.77
CA LYS A 163 -23.70 25.40 23.59
C LYS A 163 -24.40 24.24 22.87
N ASP A 164 -25.51 24.52 22.21
CA ASP A 164 -26.26 23.56 21.40
C ASP A 164 -25.44 22.98 20.24
N ILE A 165 -24.67 23.82 19.54
CA ILE A 165 -23.74 23.37 18.49
C ILE A 165 -22.61 22.54 19.06
N GLN A 166 -22.06 22.93 20.22
CA GLN A 166 -21.01 22.15 20.87
C GLN A 166 -21.52 20.76 21.27
N ASP A 167 -22.73 20.69 21.83
CA ASP A 167 -23.32 19.43 22.29
C ASP A 167 -23.58 18.49 21.11
N GLU A 168 -24.11 19.03 20.00
CA GLU A 168 -24.27 18.27 18.77
C GLU A 168 -22.94 17.75 18.21
N LEU A 169 -21.93 18.60 18.03
CA LEU A 169 -20.63 18.18 17.50
C LEU A 169 -19.90 17.18 18.41
N LYS A 170 -19.98 17.36 19.74
CA LYS A 170 -19.35 16.47 20.71
C LYS A 170 -20.08 15.13 20.87
N SER A 171 -21.36 15.07 20.50
CA SER A 171 -22.16 13.84 20.52
C SER A 171 -21.83 12.88 19.37
N ILE A 172 -21.19 13.37 18.31
CA ILE A 172 -20.84 12.55 17.15
C ILE A 172 -19.76 11.54 17.56
N GLN A 173 -20.12 10.27 17.45
CA GLN A 173 -19.24 9.15 17.69
C GLN A 173 -19.38 8.13 16.56
N ILE A 174 -18.28 7.52 16.16
CA ILE A 174 -18.24 6.39 15.22
C ILE A 174 -17.57 5.23 15.97
N THR A 175 -18.23 4.09 16.04
CA THR A 175 -17.75 2.93 16.80
C THR A 175 -17.57 1.72 15.90
N ILE A 176 -16.45 1.02 16.07
CA ILE A 176 -16.16 -0.23 15.36
C ILE A 176 -16.28 -1.40 16.34
N ASN A 177 -17.17 -2.34 16.04
CA ASN A 177 -17.50 -3.47 16.90
C ASN A 177 -17.27 -4.82 16.22
N ASN A 178 -16.84 -5.80 17.00
CA ASN A 178 -16.75 -7.19 16.57
C ASN A 178 -18.13 -7.82 16.47
N LEU A 179 -18.42 -8.52 15.37
CA LEU A 179 -19.59 -9.41 15.29
C LEU A 179 -19.29 -10.82 15.81
N ASN A 180 -18.02 -11.24 15.81
CA ASN A 180 -17.61 -12.54 16.33
C ASN A 180 -16.28 -12.48 17.09
N SER A 181 -16.36 -12.29 18.41
CA SER A 181 -15.19 -12.22 19.30
C SER A 181 -14.38 -13.52 19.40
N ASN A 182 -14.90 -14.66 18.93
CA ASN A 182 -14.13 -15.92 18.91
C ASN A 182 -13.17 -16.00 17.71
N LYS A 183 -13.40 -15.20 16.67
CA LYS A 183 -12.63 -15.22 15.42
C LYS A 183 -11.91 -13.92 15.11
N THR A 184 -12.29 -12.82 15.75
CA THR A 184 -11.61 -11.52 15.63
C THR A 184 -11.43 -10.83 16.97
N GLU A 185 -10.36 -10.05 17.05
CA GLU A 185 -10.05 -9.19 18.19
C GLU A 185 -9.63 -7.79 17.70
N LEU A 186 -10.07 -6.76 18.44
CA LEU A 186 -9.82 -5.36 18.15
C LEU A 186 -8.99 -4.76 19.29
N LEU A 187 -7.76 -4.34 18.97
CA LEU A 187 -6.85 -3.70 19.91
C LEU A 187 -6.64 -2.23 19.54
N GLY A 188 -6.68 -1.35 20.54
CA GLY A 188 -6.55 0.09 20.35
C GLY A 188 -7.89 0.84 20.32
N GLU A 189 -7.85 2.06 19.79
CA GLU A 189 -9.00 2.97 19.76
C GLU A 189 -10.04 2.51 18.72
N ARG A 190 -11.24 2.20 19.21
CA ARG A 190 -12.38 1.75 18.38
C ARG A 190 -13.55 2.74 18.34
N ILE A 191 -13.46 3.82 19.11
CA ILE A 191 -14.48 4.88 19.19
C ILE A 191 -13.80 6.16 18.72
N LEU A 192 -14.24 6.70 17.59
CA LEU A 192 -13.82 8.00 17.10
C LEU A 192 -14.81 9.05 17.58
N ASN A 193 -14.30 10.12 18.15
CA ASN A 193 -15.07 11.29 18.57
C ASN A 193 -14.44 12.55 17.97
N TYR A 194 -14.91 13.72 18.40
CA TYR A 194 -14.43 15.01 17.89
C TYR A 194 -12.91 15.22 18.01
N ASN A 195 -12.20 14.51 18.90
CA ASN A 195 -10.74 14.62 19.02
C ASN A 195 -9.99 14.02 17.81
N GLN A 196 -10.60 13.06 17.11
CA GLN A 196 -10.05 12.46 15.89
C GLN A 196 -10.49 13.18 14.61
N TYR A 197 -11.20 14.31 14.74
CA TYR A 197 -11.69 15.06 13.58
C TYR A 197 -10.59 15.96 12.98
N ASN A 198 -10.39 15.86 11.67
CA ASN A 198 -9.46 16.66 10.91
C ASN A 198 -10.21 17.74 10.11
N SER A 199 -10.03 19.00 10.51
CA SER A 199 -10.69 20.16 9.90
C SER A 199 -10.26 20.44 8.46
N ASN A 200 -9.14 19.90 7.98
CA ASN A 200 -8.69 20.10 6.59
C ASN A 200 -9.35 19.10 5.62
N SER A 201 -9.52 17.84 6.04
CA SER A 201 -10.11 16.77 5.24
C SER A 201 -11.62 16.60 5.47
N PHE A 202 -12.18 17.31 6.46
CA PHE A 202 -13.57 17.20 6.90
C PHE A 202 -13.95 15.77 7.28
N SER A 203 -13.07 15.09 8.02
CA SER A 203 -13.22 13.67 8.32
C SER A 203 -12.74 13.29 9.71
N PHE A 204 -13.30 12.21 10.26
CA PHE A 204 -12.76 11.53 11.44
C PHE A 204 -11.73 10.51 10.99
N GLU A 205 -10.55 10.50 11.62
CA GLU A 205 -9.42 9.68 11.19
C GLU A 205 -9.17 8.52 12.17
N LEU A 206 -9.26 7.29 11.66
CA LEU A 206 -8.83 6.07 12.34
C LEU A 206 -7.41 5.74 11.89
N THR A 207 -6.47 5.68 12.82
CA THR A 207 -5.04 5.49 12.49
C THR A 207 -4.39 4.28 13.16
N GLU A 208 -4.89 3.86 14.33
CA GLU A 208 -4.17 2.92 15.22
C GLU A 208 -4.97 1.65 15.60
N LEU A 209 -6.15 1.42 15.02
CA LEU A 209 -6.93 0.22 15.33
C LEU A 209 -6.27 -1.03 14.74
N GLN A 210 -5.73 -1.89 15.59
CA GLN A 210 -5.19 -3.18 15.18
C GLN A 210 -6.29 -4.24 15.18
N ILE A 211 -6.33 -5.03 14.10
CA ILE A 211 -7.33 -6.07 13.92
C ILE A 211 -6.63 -7.41 13.77
N GLN A 212 -6.96 -8.34 14.66
CA GLN A 212 -6.44 -9.70 14.66
C GLN A 212 -7.58 -10.66 14.30
N GLY A 213 -7.25 -11.73 13.58
CA GLY A 213 -8.23 -12.74 13.24
C GLY A 213 -7.65 -14.06 12.74
N VAL A 214 -8.54 -14.95 12.34
CA VAL A 214 -8.20 -16.25 11.75
C VAL A 214 -7.68 -16.05 10.32
N LEU A 215 -6.51 -16.61 9.99
CA LEU A 215 -5.93 -16.49 8.64
C LEU A 215 -6.80 -17.16 7.57
N GLN A 216 -6.68 -16.67 6.33
CA GLN A 216 -7.41 -17.19 5.16
C GLN A 216 -8.92 -17.23 5.34
N SER A 217 -9.44 -16.28 6.11
CA SER A 217 -10.86 -16.23 6.43
C SER A 217 -11.40 -14.83 6.27
N LYS A 218 -12.68 -14.76 5.92
CA LYS A 218 -13.45 -13.51 5.91
C LYS A 218 -14.13 -13.36 7.27
N GLN A 219 -13.98 -12.18 7.86
CA GLN A 219 -14.58 -11.81 9.14
C GLN A 219 -15.37 -10.51 8.97
N PHE A 220 -16.40 -10.34 9.79
CA PHE A 220 -17.31 -9.22 9.72
C PHE A 220 -17.30 -8.41 11.02
N LEU A 221 -17.31 -7.09 10.86
CA LEU A 221 -17.33 -6.08 11.91
C LEU A 221 -18.47 -5.09 11.60
N SER A 222 -18.92 -4.38 12.62
CA SER A 222 -19.94 -3.33 12.48
C SER A 222 -19.30 -1.96 12.67
N ILE A 223 -19.60 -1.03 11.77
CA ILE A 223 -19.29 0.40 11.93
C ILE A 223 -20.61 1.10 12.24
N ASP A 224 -20.74 1.55 13.47
CA ASP A 224 -21.92 2.22 14.01
C ASP A 224 -21.65 3.70 14.26
N SER A 225 -22.70 4.53 14.34
CA SER A 225 -22.54 5.95 14.64
C SER A 225 -23.76 6.55 15.32
N SER A 226 -23.52 7.47 16.25
CA SER A 226 -24.58 8.21 16.94
C SER A 226 -25.42 9.11 16.02
N ILE A 227 -24.95 9.42 14.80
CA ILE A 227 -25.75 10.21 13.85
C ILE A 227 -27.02 9.47 13.40
N TYR A 228 -27.02 8.13 13.48
CA TYR A 228 -28.13 7.31 13.02
C TYR A 228 -29.36 7.39 13.93
N GLU A 229 -29.20 7.75 15.22
CA GLU A 229 -30.32 7.91 16.16
C GLU A 229 -31.35 8.94 15.70
N ASN A 230 -30.91 9.93 14.93
CA ASN A 230 -31.74 11.05 14.47
C ASN A 230 -31.81 11.15 12.93
N SER A 231 -31.17 10.22 12.21
CA SER A 231 -31.15 10.18 10.75
C SER A 231 -32.40 9.50 10.20
N GLN A 232 -32.74 9.78 8.95
CA GLN A 232 -33.70 8.95 8.20
C GLN A 232 -33.13 7.55 7.88
N VAL A 233 -31.81 7.41 7.96
CA VAL A 233 -31.09 6.19 7.67
C VAL A 233 -30.50 5.67 8.97
N GLU A 234 -31.10 4.61 9.50
CA GLU A 234 -30.83 4.13 10.87
C GLU A 234 -29.90 2.92 10.92
N LEU A 235 -29.38 2.45 9.78
CA LEU A 235 -28.60 1.21 9.72
C LEU A 235 -27.08 1.45 9.72
N PRO A 236 -26.30 0.61 10.43
CA PRO A 236 -24.84 0.67 10.41
C PRO A 236 -24.23 0.22 9.07
N ILE A 237 -22.91 0.37 8.95
CA ILE A 237 -22.11 -0.08 7.81
C ILE A 237 -21.42 -1.40 8.16
N LEU A 238 -21.52 -2.39 7.28
CA LEU A 238 -20.85 -3.69 7.44
C LEU A 238 -19.40 -3.58 6.98
N LEU A 239 -18.45 -4.04 7.80
CA LEU A 239 -17.04 -4.10 7.46
C LEU A 239 -16.60 -5.57 7.29
N SER A 240 -16.29 -5.96 6.06
CA SER A 240 -15.78 -7.27 5.67
C SER A 240 -14.26 -7.21 5.56
N ILE A 241 -13.55 -8.04 6.34
CA ILE A 241 -12.09 -8.15 6.29
C ILE A 241 -11.70 -9.57 5.92
N TYR A 242 -10.94 -9.73 4.84
CA TYR A 242 -10.30 -11.00 4.48
C TYR A 242 -8.83 -11.01 4.91
N PHE A 243 -8.51 -11.86 5.89
CA PHE A 243 -7.15 -12.05 6.38
C PHE A 243 -6.36 -12.95 5.43
N ARG A 244 -5.18 -12.49 4.99
CA ARG A 244 -4.26 -13.31 4.18
C ARG A 244 -3.45 -14.30 5.05
N GLN A 245 -2.72 -15.20 4.41
CA GLN A 245 -1.62 -15.91 5.09
C GLN A 245 -0.49 -14.95 5.44
N CYS A 246 0.32 -15.31 6.44
CA CYS A 246 1.54 -14.58 6.74
C CYS A 246 2.58 -14.79 5.62
N LEU A 247 3.29 -13.73 5.26
CA LEU A 247 4.28 -13.69 4.18
C LEU A 247 5.68 -13.95 4.72
N VAL A 248 6.61 -14.32 3.82
CA VAL A 248 8.04 -14.37 4.17
C VAL A 248 8.47 -12.99 4.68
N GLY A 249 9.24 -12.97 5.76
CA GLY A 249 9.55 -11.77 6.53
C GLY A 249 8.61 -11.50 7.70
N GLU A 250 7.59 -12.33 7.88
CA GLU A 250 6.70 -12.36 9.04
C GLU A 250 6.89 -13.66 9.84
N ILE A 251 6.36 -13.69 11.06
CA ILE A 251 6.22 -14.88 11.90
C ILE A 251 4.78 -15.00 12.42
N ILE A 252 4.34 -16.22 12.74
CA ILE A 252 3.00 -16.47 13.27
C ILE A 252 3.06 -16.43 14.79
N GLU A 253 2.42 -15.47 15.44
CA GLU A 253 2.22 -15.47 16.89
C GLU A 253 0.81 -15.94 17.21
N GLN A 254 0.68 -17.09 17.89
CA GLN A 254 -0.62 -17.61 18.31
C GLN A 254 -1.13 -16.80 19.50
N GLN A 255 -2.37 -16.35 19.40
CA GLN A 255 -3.08 -15.65 20.48
C GLN A 255 -4.08 -16.61 21.12
N VAL A 256 -5.22 -16.07 21.59
CA VAL A 256 -6.31 -16.86 22.17
C VAL A 256 -7.15 -17.51 21.06
N ASN A 257 -7.68 -18.70 21.32
CA ASN A 257 -8.51 -19.47 20.38
C ASN A 257 -7.79 -19.79 19.06
N GLN A 258 -8.42 -19.45 17.92
CA GLN A 258 -7.90 -19.62 16.57
C GLN A 258 -7.29 -18.32 16.02
N ILE A 259 -7.25 -17.26 16.82
CA ILE A 259 -6.74 -15.96 16.42
C ILE A 259 -5.21 -16.02 16.42
N VAL A 260 -4.61 -15.53 15.35
CA VAL A 260 -3.16 -15.49 15.21
C VAL A 260 -2.75 -14.13 14.65
N VAL A 261 -1.52 -13.73 14.90
CA VAL A 261 -0.93 -12.48 14.41
C VAL A 261 0.18 -12.79 13.43
N CYS A 262 0.19 -12.11 12.28
CA CYS A 262 1.30 -12.12 11.36
C CYS A 262 2.24 -10.97 11.75
N LYS A 263 3.21 -11.25 12.62
CA LYS A 263 4.14 -10.22 13.09
C LYS A 263 5.27 -10.02 12.09
N PHE A 264 5.42 -8.79 11.62
CA PHE A 264 6.50 -8.41 10.71
C PHE A 264 7.85 -8.32 11.45
N CYS A 265 8.92 -8.83 10.84
CA CYS A 265 10.26 -8.71 11.39
C CYS A 265 10.80 -7.28 11.21
N SER A 266 10.86 -6.54 12.30
CA SER A 266 11.30 -5.14 12.33
C SER A 266 12.76 -4.97 11.93
N TYR A 267 13.17 -3.72 11.68
CA TYR A 267 14.55 -3.37 11.36
C TYR A 267 15.54 -3.96 12.37
N GLY A 268 16.60 -4.60 11.87
CA GLY A 268 17.55 -5.35 12.69
C GLY A 268 17.25 -6.86 12.78
N THR A 269 16.10 -7.30 12.26
CA THR A 269 15.70 -8.72 12.26
C THR A 269 15.09 -9.15 10.93
N TYR A 270 15.07 -10.46 10.66
CA TYR A 270 14.54 -11.01 9.41
C TYR A 270 13.96 -12.43 9.58
N SER A 271 13.18 -12.87 8.58
CA SER A 271 12.72 -14.26 8.42
C SER A 271 12.65 -14.60 6.93
N LEU A 272 13.40 -15.62 6.48
CA LEU A 272 13.43 -16.06 5.07
C LEU A 272 12.60 -17.33 4.81
N VAL A 273 12.14 -17.99 5.87
CA VAL A 273 11.37 -19.23 5.80
C VAL A 273 9.88 -18.92 5.72
N ASN A 274 9.11 -19.77 5.06
CA ASN A 274 7.65 -19.65 5.07
C ASN A 274 7.12 -19.69 6.52
N PRO A 275 6.32 -18.70 6.97
CA PRO A 275 5.89 -18.62 8.37
C PRO A 275 5.07 -19.82 8.84
N SER A 276 4.26 -20.43 7.97
CA SER A 276 3.45 -21.61 8.32
C SER A 276 4.33 -22.82 8.60
N ILE A 277 5.38 -23.01 7.78
CA ILE A 277 6.37 -24.08 7.96
C ILE A 277 7.19 -23.84 9.23
N LEU A 278 7.67 -22.60 9.42
CA LEU A 278 8.45 -22.21 10.59
C LEU A 278 7.66 -22.45 11.88
N PHE A 279 6.40 -22.03 11.91
CA PHE A 279 5.50 -22.23 13.03
C PHE A 279 5.31 -23.73 13.32
N GLN A 280 4.96 -24.54 12.31
CA GLN A 280 4.76 -25.97 12.48
C GLN A 280 6.03 -26.69 12.99
N GLN A 281 7.20 -26.33 12.47
CA GLN A 281 8.48 -26.91 12.92
C GLN A 281 8.80 -26.52 14.37
N SER A 282 8.48 -25.29 14.77
CA SER A 282 8.73 -24.81 16.13
C SER A 282 7.88 -25.51 17.19
N GLN A 283 6.71 -26.06 16.82
CA GLN A 283 5.89 -26.85 17.73
C GLN A 283 6.51 -28.23 18.03
N ASN A 284 7.42 -28.71 17.18
CA ASN A 284 8.14 -29.94 17.43
C ASN A 284 9.43 -29.65 18.21
N ILE A 285 9.42 -29.89 19.51
CA ILE A 285 10.54 -29.66 20.43
C ILE A 285 11.85 -30.33 19.94
N LYS A 286 11.77 -31.44 19.20
CA LYS A 286 12.95 -32.15 18.68
C LYS A 286 13.63 -31.45 17.50
N SER A 287 12.97 -30.50 16.85
CA SER A 287 13.53 -29.79 15.68
C SER A 287 14.58 -28.74 16.07
N GLY A 288 14.51 -28.21 17.29
CA GLY A 288 15.34 -27.09 17.75
C GLY A 288 15.06 -25.75 17.03
N VAL A 289 14.07 -25.72 16.12
CA VAL A 289 13.69 -24.53 15.35
C VAL A 289 12.81 -23.64 16.21
N LYS A 290 13.12 -22.35 16.25
CA LYS A 290 12.31 -21.35 16.96
C LYS A 290 11.52 -20.51 15.98
N ASN A 291 10.26 -20.23 16.29
CA ASN A 291 9.41 -19.31 15.54
C ASN A 291 9.65 -17.88 16.04
N GLU A 292 10.79 -17.32 15.64
CA GLU A 292 11.23 -15.97 15.99
C GLU A 292 11.93 -15.33 14.80
N CYS A 293 11.90 -13.99 14.74
CA CYS A 293 12.71 -13.26 13.78
C CYS A 293 14.20 -13.39 14.16
N LYS A 294 15.05 -13.72 13.19
CA LYS A 294 16.50 -13.84 13.39
C LYS A 294 17.15 -12.46 13.40
N ASN A 295 18.13 -12.24 14.27
CA ASN A 295 18.94 -11.02 14.25
C ASN A 295 19.76 -10.92 12.97
N CYS A 296 20.00 -9.71 12.47
CA CYS A 296 20.86 -9.52 11.30
C CYS A 296 22.24 -10.18 11.49
N PRO A 297 22.76 -10.86 10.45
CA PRO A 297 24.11 -11.38 10.50
C PRO A 297 25.13 -10.25 10.49
N THR A 298 26.32 -10.48 11.05
CA THR A 298 27.41 -9.49 11.11
C THR A 298 27.91 -9.06 9.72
N SER A 299 27.70 -9.91 8.71
CA SER A 299 27.98 -9.67 7.29
C SER A 299 26.98 -8.76 6.58
N ALA A 300 25.89 -8.35 7.26
CA ALA A 300 24.88 -7.43 6.72
C ALA A 300 25.09 -5.99 7.21
N THR A 301 24.75 -5.02 6.36
CA THR A 301 24.62 -3.60 6.73
C THR A 301 23.31 -3.36 7.47
N ALA A 302 22.23 -3.98 6.97
CA ALA A 302 20.90 -3.95 7.56
C ALA A 302 20.08 -5.17 7.12
N CYS A 303 19.03 -5.49 7.87
CA CYS A 303 18.04 -6.48 7.49
C CYS A 303 16.67 -6.09 8.07
N GLN A 304 15.61 -6.45 7.36
CA GLN A 304 14.23 -6.20 7.75
C GLN A 304 13.31 -7.13 6.96
N GLY A 305 12.31 -7.70 7.62
CA GLY A 305 11.34 -8.59 6.99
C GLY A 305 12.02 -9.77 6.29
N SER A 306 11.86 -9.86 4.96
CA SER A 306 12.45 -10.90 4.13
C SER A 306 13.76 -10.49 3.46
N THR A 307 14.34 -9.35 3.84
CA THR A 307 15.46 -8.74 3.12
C THR A 307 16.70 -8.64 4.01
N ILE A 308 17.84 -9.05 3.47
CA ILE A 308 19.17 -8.87 4.06
C ILE A 308 20.02 -8.08 3.06
N GLN A 309 20.44 -6.88 3.48
CA GLN A 309 21.37 -6.02 2.76
C GLN A 309 22.80 -6.36 3.21
N LEU A 310 23.62 -6.87 2.29
CA LEU A 310 24.98 -7.30 2.59
C LEU A 310 25.96 -6.14 2.62
N LYS A 311 27.04 -6.29 3.40
CA LYS A 311 28.26 -5.47 3.29
C LYS A 311 29.05 -5.88 2.06
N ASN A 312 29.86 -4.96 1.54
CA ASN A 312 30.91 -5.29 0.58
C ASN A 312 31.83 -6.39 1.13
N GLY A 313 32.34 -7.24 0.24
CA GLY A 313 33.15 -8.40 0.61
C GLY A 313 32.36 -9.65 1.00
N TYR A 314 31.03 -9.63 0.99
CA TYR A 314 30.21 -10.80 1.27
C TYR A 314 29.31 -11.17 0.09
N TRP A 315 29.02 -12.46 -0.06
CA TRP A 315 28.18 -13.01 -1.09
C TRP A 315 27.13 -13.97 -0.51
N LYS A 316 25.97 -14.02 -1.14
CA LYS A 316 24.93 -15.00 -0.86
C LYS A 316 24.40 -15.57 -2.17
N GLN A 317 23.98 -16.82 -2.14
CA GLN A 317 23.49 -17.51 -3.33
C GLN A 317 22.21 -16.89 -3.88
N ASN A 318 21.27 -16.57 -3.00
CA ASN A 318 19.99 -15.97 -3.36
C ASN A 318 19.39 -15.20 -2.17
N ASN A 319 18.20 -14.63 -2.36
CA ASN A 319 17.51 -13.84 -1.34
C ASN A 319 16.73 -14.67 -0.30
N SER A 320 16.66 -16.00 -0.47
CA SER A 320 15.93 -16.92 0.40
C SER A 320 16.84 -17.66 1.39
N THR A 321 18.16 -17.48 1.29
CA THR A 321 19.14 -18.10 2.19
C THR A 321 19.83 -17.05 3.05
N ASP A 322 20.11 -17.42 4.30
CA ASP A 322 20.98 -16.68 5.22
C ASP A 322 22.41 -17.24 5.26
N GLU A 323 22.73 -18.20 4.37
CA GLU A 323 24.08 -18.66 4.10
C GLU A 323 24.87 -17.57 3.35
N ILE A 324 25.71 -16.88 4.10
CA ILE A 324 26.52 -15.75 3.62
C ILE A 324 28.00 -16.11 3.75
N ILE A 325 28.73 -15.99 2.65
CA ILE A 325 30.14 -16.38 2.55
C ILE A 325 30.97 -15.12 2.31
N GLU A 326 32.12 -15.02 2.98
CA GLU A 326 33.10 -13.96 2.73
C GLU A 326 33.83 -14.21 1.41
N CYS A 327 33.90 -13.19 0.57
CA CYS A 327 34.62 -13.21 -0.69
C CYS A 327 36.12 -12.99 -0.47
N ASN A 328 36.92 -13.28 -1.50
CA ASN A 328 38.37 -13.07 -1.40
C ASN A 328 38.69 -11.57 -1.20
N PRO A 329 39.27 -11.18 -0.05
CA PRO A 329 39.51 -9.78 0.28
C PRO A 329 40.59 -9.14 -0.59
N GLN A 330 41.41 -9.93 -1.30
CA GLN A 330 42.43 -9.40 -2.22
C GLN A 330 41.82 -8.95 -3.56
N ILE A 331 40.75 -9.61 -4.01
CA ILE A 331 40.12 -9.32 -5.31
C ILE A 331 39.02 -8.26 -5.15
N MET A 332 38.34 -8.23 -4.00
CA MET A 332 37.24 -7.29 -3.71
C MET A 332 36.14 -7.32 -4.80
N SER A 333 35.82 -8.51 -5.29
CA SER A 333 34.83 -8.70 -6.36
C SER A 333 33.39 -8.63 -5.90
N CYS A 334 33.12 -8.80 -4.60
CA CYS A 334 31.78 -8.67 -4.03
C CYS A 334 31.54 -7.23 -3.55
N GLN A 335 30.64 -6.53 -4.23
CA GLN A 335 30.31 -5.12 -4.01
C GLN A 335 28.80 -4.92 -3.83
N ALA A 336 28.24 -5.48 -2.76
CA ALA A 336 26.80 -5.42 -2.45
C ALA A 336 26.24 -4.00 -2.33
N GLU A 337 27.07 -3.05 -1.90
CA GLU A 337 26.68 -1.66 -1.66
C GLU A 337 26.79 -0.79 -2.92
N SER A 338 27.36 -1.34 -4.01
CA SER A 338 27.56 -0.60 -5.25
C SER A 338 26.31 -0.62 -6.13
N PRO A 339 25.78 0.54 -6.57
CA PRO A 339 24.65 0.62 -7.50
C PRO A 339 24.95 0.01 -8.88
N SER A 340 26.23 -0.10 -9.22
CA SER A 340 26.70 -0.70 -10.48
C SER A 340 26.85 -2.22 -10.41
N SER A 341 26.63 -2.82 -9.23
CA SER A 341 26.70 -4.27 -9.07
C SER A 341 25.48 -4.96 -9.66
N ILE A 342 25.69 -6.16 -10.20
CA ILE A 342 24.61 -7.08 -10.60
C ILE A 342 24.80 -8.33 -9.75
N ASN A 343 23.74 -8.77 -9.07
CA ASN A 343 23.79 -9.90 -8.13
C ASN A 343 24.96 -9.78 -7.13
N ILE A 344 25.20 -8.56 -6.61
CA ILE A 344 26.27 -8.26 -5.63
C ILE A 344 27.69 -8.30 -6.21
N CYS A 345 27.89 -8.70 -7.47
CA CYS A 345 29.20 -8.75 -8.09
C CYS A 345 29.62 -7.41 -8.71
N LYS A 346 30.90 -7.07 -8.55
CA LYS A 346 31.60 -5.97 -9.24
C LYS A 346 31.53 -6.19 -10.75
N ILE A 347 31.54 -5.08 -11.51
CA ILE A 347 31.56 -5.10 -12.98
C ILE A 347 32.63 -6.06 -13.51
N GLY A 348 32.20 -6.94 -14.42
CA GLY A 348 33.02 -7.96 -15.07
C GLY A 348 33.10 -9.30 -14.34
N TYR A 349 32.69 -9.35 -13.07
CA TYR A 349 32.66 -10.57 -12.27
C TYR A 349 31.24 -11.15 -12.22
N PHE A 350 31.14 -12.48 -12.10
CA PHE A 350 29.89 -13.20 -11.87
C PHE A 350 30.16 -14.55 -11.18
N GLY A 351 29.11 -15.36 -11.00
CA GLY A 351 29.20 -16.71 -10.45
C GLY A 351 29.27 -16.75 -8.92
N PRO A 352 29.46 -17.95 -8.33
CA PRO A 352 29.65 -18.12 -6.90
C PRO A 352 30.79 -17.24 -6.40
N ILE A 353 30.56 -16.52 -5.29
CA ILE A 353 31.52 -15.62 -4.65
C ILE A 353 32.18 -14.58 -5.59
N CYS A 354 31.55 -14.30 -6.74
CA CYS A 354 32.01 -13.36 -7.75
C CYS A 354 33.47 -13.61 -8.20
N GLN A 355 33.86 -14.85 -8.42
CA GLN A 355 35.24 -15.21 -8.80
C GLN A 355 35.42 -15.58 -10.28
N GLU A 356 34.37 -15.50 -11.09
CA GLU A 356 34.42 -15.81 -12.51
C GLU A 356 34.31 -14.53 -13.34
N CYS A 357 35.07 -14.45 -14.44
CA CYS A 357 34.96 -13.35 -15.39
C CYS A 357 33.91 -13.66 -16.46
N ASP A 358 33.03 -12.69 -16.75
CA ASP A 358 31.98 -12.83 -17.76
C ASP A 358 32.57 -12.81 -19.18
N ASN A 359 33.18 -13.92 -19.60
CA ASN A 359 33.85 -14.07 -20.88
C ASN A 359 32.88 -14.04 -22.07
N LEU A 360 31.60 -14.33 -21.83
CA LEU A 360 30.55 -14.38 -22.86
C LEU A 360 29.79 -13.05 -22.98
N GLY A 361 29.77 -12.24 -21.92
CA GLY A 361 29.05 -10.98 -21.83
C GLY A 361 27.56 -11.16 -21.54
N GLU A 362 27.18 -12.23 -20.85
CA GLU A 362 25.78 -12.56 -20.55
C GLU A 362 25.21 -11.69 -19.43
N VAL A 363 26.03 -11.37 -18.43
CA VAL A 363 25.63 -10.60 -17.25
C VAL A 363 25.80 -9.11 -17.52
N TRP A 364 26.89 -8.73 -18.19
CA TRP A 364 27.28 -7.33 -18.39
C TRP A 364 26.93 -6.79 -19.78
N LYS A 365 25.70 -7.05 -20.24
CA LYS A 365 25.07 -6.45 -21.44
C LYS A 365 25.93 -6.54 -22.72
N GLY A 366 26.58 -7.69 -22.95
CA GLY A 366 27.39 -7.97 -24.14
C GLY A 366 28.86 -7.55 -24.03
N LEU A 367 29.28 -6.90 -22.94
CA LEU A 367 30.69 -6.64 -22.65
C LEU A 367 31.35 -7.91 -22.11
N ARG A 368 32.50 -8.28 -22.67
CA ARG A 368 33.24 -9.49 -22.28
C ARG A 368 34.39 -9.13 -21.37
N TYR A 369 34.62 -9.95 -20.35
CA TYR A 369 35.69 -9.79 -19.39
C TYR A 369 36.49 -11.08 -19.27
N SER A 370 37.81 -10.98 -19.20
CA SER A 370 38.71 -12.14 -19.04
C SER A 370 39.72 -11.90 -17.93
N GLU A 371 40.24 -12.99 -17.38
CA GLU A 371 41.25 -12.95 -16.33
C GLU A 371 42.57 -12.40 -16.86
N THR A 372 43.16 -11.45 -16.14
CA THR A 372 44.47 -10.89 -16.47
C THR A 372 45.61 -11.81 -16.02
N SER A 373 46.86 -11.38 -16.24
CA SER A 373 48.03 -12.07 -15.69
C SER A 373 48.03 -12.12 -14.16
N ASN A 374 47.30 -11.21 -13.50
CA ASN A 374 47.04 -11.29 -12.07
C ASN A 374 45.86 -12.24 -11.83
N LYS A 375 46.13 -13.33 -11.12
CA LYS A 375 45.13 -14.35 -10.84
C LYS A 375 43.90 -13.75 -10.14
N GLY A 376 42.74 -13.96 -10.71
CA GLY A 376 41.44 -13.53 -10.20
C GLY A 376 41.05 -12.10 -10.55
N GLU A 377 41.85 -11.33 -11.29
CA GLU A 377 41.46 -9.98 -11.74
C GLU A 377 40.83 -10.03 -13.14
N CYS A 378 39.56 -9.65 -13.25
CA CYS A 378 38.84 -9.55 -14.52
C CYS A 378 39.03 -8.17 -15.15
N GLN A 379 39.42 -8.15 -16.43
CA GLN A 379 39.51 -6.94 -17.25
C GLN A 379 38.65 -7.07 -18.51
N GLU A 380 38.08 -5.96 -18.95
CA GLU A 380 37.31 -5.90 -20.19
C GLU A 380 38.17 -6.30 -21.39
N CYS A 381 37.65 -7.23 -22.18
CA CYS A 381 38.26 -7.69 -23.42
C CYS A 381 38.25 -6.56 -24.46
N TYR A 382 39.32 -6.42 -25.22
CA TYR A 382 39.33 -5.54 -26.39
C TYR A 382 38.20 -5.88 -27.37
N SER A 383 37.75 -4.89 -28.13
CA SER A 383 36.72 -5.12 -29.16
C SER A 383 37.15 -6.21 -30.14
N LEU A 384 36.18 -6.96 -30.67
CA LEU A 384 36.40 -8.06 -31.61
C LEU A 384 37.33 -7.66 -32.77
N SER A 385 37.20 -6.43 -33.27
CA SER A 385 38.04 -5.90 -34.35
C SER A 385 39.53 -5.86 -33.97
N PHE A 386 39.86 -5.41 -32.75
CA PHE A 386 41.24 -5.39 -32.25
C PHE A 386 41.78 -6.80 -32.00
N GLN A 387 40.94 -7.72 -31.51
CA GLN A 387 41.34 -9.12 -31.31
C GLN A 387 41.71 -9.79 -32.65
N TRP A 388 40.92 -9.56 -33.70
CA TRP A 388 41.21 -10.06 -35.05
C TRP A 388 42.50 -9.48 -35.62
N ILE A 389 42.72 -8.17 -35.48
CA ILE A 389 43.97 -7.52 -35.92
C ILE A 389 45.17 -8.16 -35.22
N TYR A 390 45.09 -8.34 -33.89
CA TYR A 390 46.16 -8.97 -33.12
C TYR A 390 46.42 -10.43 -33.54
N LEU A 391 45.36 -11.21 -33.77
CA LEU A 391 45.46 -12.60 -34.21
C LEU A 391 46.13 -12.70 -35.59
N ILE A 392 45.73 -11.83 -36.52
CA ILE A 392 46.34 -11.74 -37.86
C ILE A 392 47.82 -11.36 -37.75
N LEU A 393 48.18 -10.39 -36.90
CA LEU A 393 49.57 -10.01 -36.67
C LEU A 393 50.40 -11.17 -36.08
N LYS A 394 49.86 -11.92 -35.11
CA LYS A 394 50.52 -13.11 -34.55
C LYS A 394 50.70 -14.21 -35.58
N ILE A 395 49.69 -14.48 -36.39
CA ILE A 395 49.77 -15.48 -37.46
C ILE A 395 50.86 -15.09 -38.46
N ASN A 396 50.86 -13.83 -38.92
CA ASN A 396 51.90 -13.34 -39.83
C ASN A 396 53.30 -13.37 -39.19
N GLY A 397 53.41 -13.05 -37.91
CA GLY A 397 54.66 -13.15 -37.14
C GLY A 397 55.17 -14.60 -37.03
N MET A 398 54.27 -15.56 -36.77
CA MET A 398 54.61 -16.99 -36.78
C MET A 398 55.01 -17.46 -38.17
N ILE A 399 54.29 -17.06 -39.23
CA ILE A 399 54.64 -17.40 -40.62
C ILE A 399 56.03 -16.86 -40.97
N ALA A 400 56.36 -15.62 -40.58
CA ALA A 400 57.67 -15.04 -40.78
C ALA A 400 58.76 -15.77 -39.98
N TYR A 401 58.48 -16.17 -38.73
CA TYR A 401 59.39 -16.95 -37.89
C TYR A 401 59.70 -18.32 -38.52
N PHE A 402 58.67 -19.10 -38.88
CA PHE A 402 58.83 -20.40 -39.51
C PHE A 402 59.43 -20.31 -40.92
N GLY A 403 59.08 -19.28 -41.70
CA GLY A 403 59.66 -19.02 -43.02
C GLY A 403 61.13 -18.61 -42.98
N LYS A 404 61.63 -18.13 -41.85
CA LYS A 404 63.06 -17.86 -41.62
C LYS A 404 63.83 -19.11 -41.14
N GLN A 405 63.16 -20.00 -40.42
CA GLN A 405 63.75 -21.21 -39.84
C GLN A 405 63.80 -22.39 -40.83
N VAL A 406 62.85 -22.45 -41.77
CA VAL A 406 62.81 -23.40 -42.87
C VAL A 406 63.19 -22.65 -44.13
N GLY A 407 64.39 -22.90 -44.66
CA GLY A 407 64.88 -22.28 -45.89
C GLY A 407 63.89 -22.39 -47.05
N ILE A 408 64.03 -21.48 -48.01
CA ILE A 408 63.16 -21.12 -49.16
C ILE A 408 62.50 -22.29 -49.93
N GLN A 409 62.91 -23.55 -49.76
CA GLN A 409 62.36 -24.71 -50.47
C GLN A 409 61.05 -25.31 -49.92
N ALA A 410 60.52 -24.86 -48.78
CA ALA A 410 59.25 -25.37 -48.22
C ALA A 410 58.03 -24.43 -48.43
N TRP A 411 58.22 -23.28 -49.07
CA TRP A 411 57.22 -22.19 -49.12
C TRP A 411 55.97 -22.52 -49.96
N GLU A 412 56.11 -23.30 -51.04
CA GLU A 412 54.96 -23.65 -51.89
C GLU A 412 53.99 -24.64 -51.23
N GLN A 413 54.47 -25.53 -50.36
CA GLN A 413 53.60 -26.53 -49.71
C GLN A 413 52.82 -25.95 -48.52
N ILE A 414 53.41 -25.00 -47.77
CA ILE A 414 52.75 -24.36 -46.62
C ILE A 414 51.71 -23.32 -47.07
N ALA A 415 51.96 -22.61 -48.18
CA ALA A 415 50.98 -21.69 -48.76
C ALA A 415 49.70 -22.42 -49.22
N TRP A 416 49.84 -23.59 -49.85
CA TRP A 416 48.70 -24.43 -50.23
C TRP A 416 47.92 -25.00 -49.03
N LEU A 417 48.62 -25.40 -47.96
CA LEU A 417 48.00 -25.85 -46.71
C LEU A 417 47.21 -24.74 -45.99
N ASN A 418 47.70 -23.49 -46.01
CA ASN A 418 46.97 -22.36 -45.45
C ASN A 418 45.75 -21.97 -46.30
N ILE A 419 45.85 -22.03 -47.63
CA ILE A 419 44.68 -21.85 -48.52
C ILE A 419 43.64 -22.94 -48.24
N LEU A 420 44.06 -24.20 -48.07
CA LEU A 420 43.18 -25.31 -47.68
C LEU A 420 42.56 -25.13 -46.28
N PHE A 421 43.32 -24.58 -45.32
CA PHE A 421 42.84 -24.30 -43.97
C PHE A 421 41.80 -23.16 -43.96
N PHE A 422 42.04 -22.07 -44.69
CA PHE A 422 41.06 -20.99 -44.88
C PHE A 422 39.83 -21.45 -45.66
N LYS A 423 39.98 -22.33 -46.66
CA LYS A 423 38.85 -22.92 -47.39
C LYS A 423 37.99 -23.85 -46.50
N LYS A 424 38.60 -24.48 -45.49
CA LYS A 424 37.90 -25.35 -44.53
C LYS A 424 37.21 -24.55 -43.41
N LEU A 425 37.79 -23.43 -42.98
CA LEU A 425 37.13 -22.45 -42.08
C LEU A 425 35.96 -21.72 -42.75
N ASN A 426 36.01 -21.52 -44.07
CA ASN A 426 34.91 -20.89 -44.83
C ASN A 426 33.75 -21.85 -45.18
N MET A 427 33.81 -23.13 -44.76
CA MET A 427 32.74 -24.13 -44.98
C MET A 427 31.81 -24.34 -43.77
N GLN A 428 31.88 -23.50 -42.73
CA GLN A 428 30.88 -23.50 -41.65
C GLN A 428 30.17 -22.15 -41.45
N ILE A 429 30.21 -21.26 -42.44
CA ILE A 429 29.27 -20.12 -42.50
C ILE A 429 28.04 -20.58 -43.29
N ASN A 430 27.02 -21.03 -42.55
CA ASN A 430 25.69 -21.29 -43.08
C ASN A 430 25.06 -19.95 -43.52
N TRP A 431 25.11 -19.69 -44.83
CA TRP A 431 24.57 -18.49 -45.49
C TRP A 431 23.02 -18.48 -45.57
N GLN A 432 22.32 -18.83 -44.48
CA GLN A 432 20.85 -18.76 -44.41
C GLN A 432 20.28 -17.78 -43.38
N SER A 433 21.07 -16.97 -42.67
CA SER A 433 20.53 -16.00 -41.70
C SER A 433 20.89 -14.53 -41.91
N ILE A 434 21.52 -14.15 -43.05
CA ILE A 434 21.80 -12.73 -43.38
C ILE A 434 21.16 -12.35 -44.72
N ILE A 435 19.90 -12.74 -44.91
CA ILE A 435 18.95 -12.07 -45.82
C ILE A 435 17.59 -12.06 -45.12
N LYS A 436 17.46 -11.25 -44.06
CA LYS A 436 16.17 -10.78 -43.50
C LYS A 436 16.43 -9.66 -42.47
N SER A 437 16.99 -8.55 -42.94
CA SER A 437 16.81 -7.19 -42.37
C SER A 437 17.76 -6.22 -43.07
N VAL A 438 17.41 -5.88 -44.32
CA VAL A 438 17.43 -4.48 -44.78
C VAL A 438 15.97 -4.04 -44.78
#